data_AF-B4IS08-F1
#
_entry.id   AF-B4IS08-F1
#
_cell.length_a   1.000
_cell.length_b   1.000
_cell.length_c   1.000
_cell.angle_alpha   90.00
_cell.angle_beta   90.00
_cell.angle_gamma   90.00
#
_symmetry.space_group_name_H-M   'P 1'
#
loop_
_entity.id
_entity.type
_entity.pdbx_description
1 polymer ?
#
loop_
_entity_poly.entity_id
_entity_poly.type
_entity_poly.pdbx_seq_one_letter_code
_entity_poly.pdbx_strand_id
1 'polypeptide(L)'
;MTRKAHPDAIIIAAKDPSSYAEILRKVKGDEKLQGLGEAVARIRRTQKGELLLQLSKSGEETSSFLSLVGESLGDAAEVRALQERVIVECSDLDEVTTKEEIRHWTTHQ
;
A
#
# COMPACT_ATOMS: atom_id res chain seq x y z
N MET A 1 15.06 21.99 -3.43
CA MET A 1 14.24 21.40 -2.36
C MET A 1 13.81 20.01 -2.81
N THR A 2 14.55 18.97 -2.39
CA THR A 2 14.24 17.57 -2.72
C THR A 2 12.95 17.18 -1.99
N ARG A 3 11.90 16.86 -2.75
CA ARG A 3 10.63 16.33 -2.20
C ARG A 3 10.96 15.04 -1.46
N LYS A 4 10.83 15.06 -0.13
CA LYS A 4 11.02 13.84 0.67
C LYS A 4 9.86 12.92 0.31
N ALA A 5 10.16 11.78 -0.32
CA ALA A 5 9.15 10.81 -0.70
C ALA A 5 8.30 10.45 0.53
N HIS A 6 6.98 10.49 0.35
CA HIS A 6 6.10 10.09 1.44
C HIS A 6 6.21 8.58 1.61
N PRO A 7 6.47 8.09 2.84
CA PRO A 7 6.52 6.66 3.08
C PRO A 7 5.17 6.04 2.74
N ASP A 8 5.22 4.84 2.19
CA ASP A 8 4.04 4.07 1.84
C ASP A 8 3.20 3.82 3.09
N ALA A 9 1.89 3.81 2.92
CA ALA A 9 0.98 3.49 4.00
C ALA A 9 -0.18 2.63 3.52
N ILE A 10 -0.75 1.86 4.43
CA ILE A 10 -1.98 1.10 4.23
C ILE A 10 -3.06 1.74 5.10
N ILE A 11 -4.17 2.11 4.48
CA ILE A 11 -5.36 2.60 5.17
C ILE A 11 -6.34 1.44 5.28
N ILE A 12 -6.86 1.24 6.49
CA ILE A 12 -7.93 0.30 6.80
C ILE A 12 -9.14 1.11 7.25
N ALA A 13 -10.19 1.09 6.44
CA ALA A 13 -11.48 1.69 6.75
C ALA A 13 -12.45 0.58 7.16
N ALA A 14 -12.72 0.48 8.47
CA ALA A 14 -13.65 -0.50 8.98
C ALA A 14 -15.09 -0.15 8.58
N LYS A 15 -15.93 -1.16 8.30
CA LYS A 15 -17.37 -0.93 8.08
C LYS A 15 -18.06 -0.45 9.37
N ASP A 16 -17.60 -0.92 10.53
CA ASP A 16 -18.00 -0.44 11.85
C ASP A 16 -16.80 0.19 12.59
N PRO A 17 -16.85 1.48 12.97
CA PRO A 17 -15.79 2.14 13.74
C PRO A 17 -15.48 1.48 15.09
N SER A 18 -16.40 0.72 15.67
CA SER A 18 -16.20 0.01 16.93
C SER A 18 -15.27 -1.21 16.76
N SER A 19 -15.10 -1.69 15.53
CA SER A 19 -14.32 -2.89 15.21
C SER A 19 -12.82 -2.65 15.07
N TYR A 20 -12.32 -1.41 15.14
CA TYR A 20 -10.88 -1.14 14.97
C TYR A 20 -9.99 -1.88 15.97
N ALA A 21 -10.47 -2.11 17.20
CA ALA A 21 -9.73 -2.89 18.19
C ALA A 21 -9.63 -4.37 17.80
N GLU A 22 -10.70 -4.93 17.25
CA GLU A 22 -10.75 -6.31 16.77
C GLU A 22 -9.91 -6.50 15.50
N ILE A 23 -10.01 -5.56 14.56
CA ILE A 23 -9.17 -5.49 13.36
C ILE A 23 -7.69 -5.44 13.76
N LEU A 24 -7.32 -4.59 14.72
CA LEU A 24 -5.93 -4.53 15.21
C LEU A 24 -5.48 -5.84 15.86
N ARG A 25 -6.35 -6.52 16.62
CA ARG A 25 -6.03 -7.83 17.18
C ARG A 25 -5.85 -8.88 16.09
N LYS A 26 -6.70 -8.86 15.06
CA LYS A 26 -6.62 -9.79 13.93
C LYS A 26 -5.34 -9.58 13.13
N VAL A 27 -5.03 -8.33 12.77
CA VAL A 27 -3.81 -7.98 12.05
C VAL A 27 -2.54 -8.34 12.84
N LYS A 28 -2.56 -8.21 14.17
CA LYS A 28 -1.42 -8.59 15.02
C LYS A 28 -1.32 -10.10 15.30
N GLY A 29 -2.44 -10.81 15.31
CA GLY A 29 -2.51 -12.22 15.67
C GLY A 29 -2.43 -13.19 14.50
N ASP A 30 -2.56 -12.69 13.27
CA ASP A 30 -2.44 -13.48 12.05
C ASP A 30 -0.96 -13.70 11.71
N GLU A 31 -0.51 -14.96 11.74
CA GLU A 31 0.88 -15.33 11.41
C GLU A 31 1.28 -14.87 10.00
N LYS A 32 0.32 -14.80 9.06
CA LYS A 32 0.58 -14.31 7.70
C LYS A 32 0.89 -12.81 7.66
N LEU A 33 0.48 -12.06 8.68
CA LEU A 33 0.67 -10.62 8.80
C LEU A 33 1.79 -10.25 9.79
N GLN A 34 2.53 -11.22 10.33
CA GLN A 34 3.68 -10.94 11.18
C GLN A 34 4.71 -10.05 10.46
N GLY A 35 4.99 -10.34 9.18
CA GLY A 35 5.88 -9.52 8.36
C GLY A 35 5.38 -8.08 8.16
N LEU A 36 4.07 -7.87 8.11
CA LEU A 36 3.49 -6.52 8.11
C LEU A 36 3.76 -5.81 9.45
N GLY A 37 3.60 -6.52 10.57
CA GLY A 37 3.87 -5.98 11.90
C GLY A 37 5.31 -5.44 12.05
N GLU A 38 6.29 -6.15 11.48
CA GLU A 38 7.70 -5.74 11.45
C GLU A 38 7.95 -4.58 10.46
N ALA A 39 7.23 -4.56 9.34
CA ALA A 39 7.34 -3.52 8.33
C ALA A 39 6.68 -2.20 8.75
N VAL A 40 5.74 -2.19 9.70
CA VAL A 40 5.03 -0.99 10.16
C VAL A 40 5.92 -0.13 11.07
N ALA A 41 6.24 1.08 10.61
CA ALA A 41 6.94 2.09 11.42
C ALA A 41 5.99 2.78 12.41
N ARG A 42 4.72 2.99 12.01
CA ARG A 42 3.79 3.78 12.82
C ARG A 42 2.34 3.44 12.54
N ILE A 43 1.53 3.41 13.59
CA ILE A 43 0.07 3.32 13.48
C ILE A 43 -0.51 4.67 13.86
N ARG A 44 -1.41 5.20 13.03
CA ARG A 44 -2.12 6.47 13.25
C ARG A 44 -3.61 6.30 12.92
N ARG A 45 -4.41 7.29 13.30
CA ARG A 45 -5.77 7.45 12.80
C ARG A 45 -5.83 8.62 11.83
N THR A 46 -6.57 8.47 10.74
CA THR A 46 -6.87 9.57 9.82
C THR A 46 -7.91 10.51 10.46
N GLN A 47 -8.11 11.69 9.89
CA GLN A 47 -9.17 12.61 10.33
C GLN A 47 -10.57 11.99 10.21
N LYS A 48 -10.75 11.02 9.30
CA LYS A 48 -11.99 10.25 9.13
C LYS A 48 -12.15 9.11 10.14
N GLY A 49 -11.17 8.92 11.04
CA GLY A 49 -11.17 7.85 12.03
C GLY A 49 -10.65 6.51 11.50
N GLU A 50 -10.17 6.45 10.26
CA GLU A 50 -9.63 5.23 9.65
C GLU A 50 -8.25 4.90 10.24
N LEU A 51 -7.87 3.62 10.19
CA LEU A 51 -6.57 3.19 10.64
C LEU A 51 -5.53 3.42 9.53
N LEU A 52 -4.40 4.04 9.85
CA LEU A 52 -3.29 4.26 8.94
C LEU A 52 -2.05 3.53 9.47
N LEU A 53 -1.59 2.55 8.71
CA LEU A 53 -0.37 1.79 8.94
C LEU A 53 0.72 2.36 8.04
N GLN A 54 1.61 3.17 8.61
CA GLN A 54 2.75 3.72 7.88
C GLN A 54 3.87 2.67 7.84
N LEU A 55 4.34 2.35 6.65
CA LEU A 55 5.43 1.40 6.43
C LEU A 55 6.79 2.09 6.64
N SER A 56 7.75 1.29 7.11
CA SER A 56 9.14 1.70 7.32
C SER A 56 9.93 1.77 6.02
N LYS A 57 9.52 0.97 5.03
CA LYS A 57 10.07 0.91 3.67
C LYS A 57 8.93 1.08 2.67
N SER A 58 9.21 1.83 1.60
CA SER A 58 8.32 1.94 0.43
C SER A 58 8.79 0.97 -0.65
N GLY A 59 7.86 0.44 -1.46
CA GLY A 59 8.19 -0.40 -2.60
C GLY A 59 7.24 -1.57 -2.84
N GLU A 60 7.76 -2.62 -3.51
CA GLU A 60 6.96 -3.77 -3.98
C GLU A 60 6.20 -4.49 -2.85
N GLU A 61 6.76 -4.51 -1.63
CA GLU A 61 6.16 -5.17 -0.46
C GLU A 61 4.80 -4.59 -0.06
N THR A 62 4.55 -3.30 -0.32
CA THR A 62 3.28 -2.64 0.01
C THR A 62 2.10 -3.32 -0.69
N SER A 63 2.29 -3.78 -1.93
CA SER A 63 1.23 -4.47 -2.69
C SER A 63 0.90 -5.85 -2.11
N SER A 64 1.93 -6.61 -1.71
CA SER A 64 1.78 -7.91 -1.05
C SER A 64 1.06 -7.76 0.30
N PHE A 65 1.45 -6.76 1.09
CA PHE A 65 0.78 -6.48 2.35
C PHE A 65 -0.67 -6.02 2.17
N LEU A 66 -0.95 -5.23 1.13
CA LEU A 66 -2.31 -4.82 0.81
C LEU A 66 -3.22 -6.04 0.58
N SER A 67 -2.76 -6.98 -0.25
CA SER A 67 -3.48 -8.22 -0.54
C SER A 67 -3.67 -9.08 0.70
N LEU A 68 -2.62 -9.30 1.50
CA LEU A 68 -2.69 -10.10 2.72
C LEU A 68 -3.66 -9.51 3.75
N VAL A 69 -3.65 -8.19 3.93
CA VAL A 69 -4.58 -7.51 4.85
C VAL A 69 -6.00 -7.57 4.31
N GLY A 70 -6.19 -7.41 3.00
CA GLY A 70 -7.49 -7.57 2.34
C GLY A 70 -8.05 -8.98 2.53
N GLU A 71 -7.25 -10.01 2.33
CA GLU A 71 -7.64 -11.41 2.56
C GLU A 71 -7.95 -11.70 4.03
N SER A 72 -7.12 -11.20 4.95
CA SER A 72 -7.31 -11.42 6.39
C SER A 72 -8.57 -10.71 6.89
N LEU A 73 -8.83 -9.47 6.45
CA LEU A 73 -9.99 -8.70 6.90
C LEU A 73 -11.28 -9.04 6.14
N GLY A 74 -11.17 -9.52 4.90
CA GLY A 74 -12.29 -9.84 4.04
C GLY A 74 -13.30 -8.69 3.99
N ASP A 75 -14.57 -9.00 4.25
CA ASP A 75 -15.64 -8.02 4.25
C ASP A 75 -15.70 -7.10 5.48
N ALA A 76 -14.84 -7.26 6.49
CA ALA A 76 -14.91 -6.45 7.70
C ALA A 76 -14.40 -5.01 7.50
N ALA A 77 -13.53 -4.79 6.51
CA ALA A 77 -12.93 -3.49 6.24
C ALA A 77 -12.52 -3.33 4.77
N GLU A 78 -12.57 -2.09 4.29
CA GLU A 78 -11.94 -1.70 3.04
C GLU A 78 -10.46 -1.38 3.30
N VAL A 79 -9.58 -1.91 2.44
CA VAL A 79 -8.14 -1.74 2.59
C VAL A 79 -7.59 -1.08 1.33
N ARG A 80 -6.83 0.01 1.48
CA ARG A 80 -6.23 0.73 0.35
C ARG A 80 -4.79 1.16 0.63
N ALA A 81 -3.95 1.12 -0.39
CA ALA A 81 -2.58 1.61 -0.31
C ALA A 81 -2.51 3.11 -0.61
N LEU A 82 -1.69 3.82 0.14
CA LEU A 82 -1.30 5.20 -0.09
C LEU A 82 0.20 5.20 -0.40
N GLN A 83 0.50 5.18 -1.70
CA GLN A 83 1.86 5.18 -2.24
C GLN A 83 2.04 6.41 -3.11
N GLU A 84 3.25 6.95 -3.14
CA GLU A 84 3.59 7.99 -4.10
C GLU A 84 3.59 7.37 -5.51
N ARG A 85 2.62 7.78 -6.34
CA ARG A 85 2.53 7.33 -7.73
C ARG A 85 3.29 8.30 -8.62
N VAL A 86 4.17 7.75 -9.46
CA VAL A 86 4.71 8.46 -10.62
C VAL A 86 3.85 8.07 -11.83
N ILE A 87 3.33 9.07 -12.53
CA ILE A 87 2.60 8.86 -13.78
C ILE A 87 3.64 8.88 -14.90
N VAL A 88 3.78 7.76 -15.61
CA VAL A 88 4.57 7.68 -16.84
C VAL A 88 3.59 7.67 -18.00
N GLU A 89 3.65 8.72 -18.83
CA GLU A 89 2.90 8.78 -20.07
C GLU A 89 3.76 8.22 -21.20
N CYS A 90 3.25 7.21 -21.90
CA CYS A 90 3.86 6.69 -23.12
C CYS A 90 2.99 7.16 -24.31
N SER A 91 3.51 8.10 -25.08
CA SER A 91 2.89 8.62 -26.30
C SER A 91 3.50 7.95 -27.53
N ASP A 92 2.76 7.92 -28.65
CA ASP A 92 3.23 7.42 -29.95
C ASP A 92 3.64 5.93 -30.00
N LEU A 93 2.90 5.06 -29.31
CA LEU A 93 3.04 3.60 -29.46
C LEU A 93 2.47 3.13 -30.80
N ASP A 94 3.23 2.33 -31.55
CA ASP A 94 2.82 1.73 -32.83
C ASP A 94 2.89 0.18 -32.81
N GLU A 95 2.45 -0.48 -33.89
CA GLU A 95 2.36 -1.94 -33.96
C GLU A 95 3.70 -2.69 -33.88
N VAL A 96 4.84 -2.00 -34.11
CA VAL A 96 6.18 -2.58 -33.99
C VAL A 96 6.86 -2.27 -32.66
N THR A 97 6.26 -1.45 -31.79
CA THR A 97 6.85 -1.10 -30.49
C THR A 97 7.02 -2.34 -29.61
N THR A 98 8.25 -2.62 -29.20
CA THR A 98 8.60 -3.81 -28.41
C THR A 98 8.61 -3.55 -26.90
N LYS A 99 8.52 -4.63 -26.10
CA LYS A 99 8.59 -4.55 -24.64
C LYS A 99 9.94 -4.02 -24.15
N GLU A 100 10.99 -4.33 -24.89
CA GLU A 100 12.36 -3.89 -24.64
C GLU A 100 12.51 -2.38 -24.82
N GLU A 101 11.89 -1.80 -25.86
CA GLU A 101 11.87 -0.34 -26.09
C GLU A 101 11.14 0.41 -24.97
N ILE A 102 9.98 -0.09 -24.55
CA ILE A 102 9.23 0.51 -23.43
C ILE A 102 10.07 0.50 -22.16
N ARG A 103 10.75 -0.63 -21.86
CA ARG A 103 11.63 -0.73 -20.68
C ARG A 103 12.79 0.25 -20.74
N HIS A 104 13.39 0.44 -21.93
CA HIS A 104 14.47 1.41 -22.12
C HIS A 104 14.01 2.85 -21.83
N TRP A 105 12.81 3.25 -22.26
CA TRP A 105 12.25 4.58 -21.97
C TRP A 105 11.98 4.79 -20.48
N THR A 106 11.46 3.77 -19.79
CA THR A 106 11.15 3.86 -18.35
C THR A 106 12.40 3.86 -17.46
N THR A 107 13.57 3.48 -17.96
CA THR A 107 14.82 3.37 -17.17
C THR A 107 15.62 4.68 -17.12
N HIS A 108 15.32 5.66 -17.98
CA HIS A 108 16.09 6.90 -18.12
C HIS A 108 15.42 8.15 -17.51
N GLN A 109 14.45 7.99 -16.60
CA GLN A 109 13.84 9.11 -15.85
C GLN A 109 14.45 9.32 -14.46
#